data_AF-A0A8X7P9I0-F1
#
_entry.id   AF-A0A8X7P9I0-F1
#
_cell.length_a   1.000
_cell.length_b   1.000
_cell.length_c   1.000
_cell.angle_alpha   90.00
_cell.angle_beta   90.00
_cell.angle_gamma   90.00
#
_symmetry.space_group_name_H-M   'P 1'
#
loop_
_entity.id
_entity.type
_entity.pdbx_description
1 polymer ?
#
loop_
_entity_poly.entity_id
_entity_poly.type
_entity_poly.pdbx_seq_one_letter_code
_entity_poly.pdbx_strand_id
1 'polypeptide(L)'
;MLLNKTSGAQEYKVVKIVYFRASSSSYRVRGRIQYKQSEVQILTLPTSTDQPLSWRSLGKAPYKFMKRPTEALVNGRLHFVTRPRRHVPDRKFVSFDLEDEEFREIPKPDCGGLNRINHRLVNLKGCLCAVVYGNYGKLDIWVMKSYGVKESWGKEYSIGTYVPKG
;
A
#
# COMPACT_ATOMS: atom_id res chain seq x y z
N MET A 1 10.80 -2.47 -0.42
CA MET A 1 10.82 -3.52 0.62
C MET A 1 10.68 -4.84 -0.14
N LEU A 2 11.68 -5.71 -0.04
CA LEU A 2 11.75 -7.08 -0.62
C LEU A 2 11.50 -8.07 0.54
N LEU A 3 10.83 -9.22 0.39
CA LEU A 3 11.26 -10.48 -0.25
C LEU A 3 10.01 -11.40 -0.46
N ASN A 4 9.94 -12.19 -1.54
CA ASN A 4 8.96 -13.28 -1.67
C ASN A 4 9.67 -14.60 -2.05
N LYS A 5 9.14 -15.75 -1.58
CA LYS A 5 9.81 -17.07 -1.62
C LYS A 5 8.92 -18.08 -2.35
N THR A 6 9.37 -18.57 -3.51
CA THR A 6 8.86 -19.79 -4.18
C THR A 6 10.02 -20.49 -4.88
N SER A 7 9.96 -21.82 -4.91
CA SER A 7 11.01 -22.73 -5.41
C SER A 7 11.19 -22.65 -6.92
N GLY A 8 12.42 -22.40 -7.36
CA GLY A 8 12.85 -22.27 -8.76
C GLY A 8 13.30 -20.84 -9.05
N ALA A 9 14.62 -20.61 -9.01
CA ALA A 9 15.33 -19.32 -9.19
C ALA A 9 14.65 -18.11 -8.50
N GLN A 10 15.13 -17.73 -7.31
CA GLN A 10 14.65 -16.55 -6.61
C GLN A 10 15.00 -15.28 -7.40
N GLU A 11 14.01 -14.75 -8.12
CA GLU A 11 14.08 -13.43 -8.73
C GLU A 11 13.66 -12.38 -7.71
N TYR A 12 14.47 -11.33 -7.56
CA TYR A 12 14.19 -10.24 -6.63
C TYR A 12 13.87 -8.96 -7.42
N LYS A 13 12.76 -8.31 -7.11
CA LYS A 13 12.34 -7.06 -7.79
C LYS A 13 12.27 -5.88 -6.83
N VAL A 14 13.04 -4.83 -7.08
CA VAL A 14 12.94 -3.57 -6.35
C VAL A 14 11.95 -2.67 -7.07
N VAL A 15 10.85 -2.32 -6.40
CA VAL A 15 9.85 -1.36 -6.90
C VAL A 15 10.12 0.02 -6.30
N LYS A 16 10.23 1.02 -7.17
CA LYS A 16 10.42 2.42 -6.81
C LYS A 16 9.24 3.24 -7.32
N ILE A 17 8.52 3.87 -6.39
CA ILE A 17 7.41 4.78 -6.71
C ILE A 17 7.90 6.21 -6.50
N VAL A 18 8.07 6.95 -7.59
CA VAL A 18 8.54 8.33 -7.58
C VAL A 18 7.36 9.29 -7.43
N TYR A 19 7.45 10.18 -6.45
CA TYR A 19 6.41 11.17 -6.19
C TYR A 19 6.88 12.58 -6.54
N PHE A 20 6.27 13.19 -7.54
CA PHE A 20 6.54 14.58 -7.87
C PHE A 20 5.85 15.53 -6.87
N ARG A 21 6.59 16.50 -6.31
CA ARG A 21 5.97 17.65 -5.65
C ARG A 21 5.47 18.60 -6.73
N ALA A 22 4.27 19.15 -6.56
CA ALA A 22 3.91 20.37 -7.27
C ALA A 22 4.80 21.49 -6.70
N SER A 23 5.55 22.18 -7.57
CA SER A 23 6.30 23.37 -7.18
C SER A 23 5.31 24.44 -6.70
N SER A 24 5.71 25.23 -5.71
CA SER A 24 4.94 26.37 -5.21
C SER A 24 4.57 27.39 -6.31
N SER A 25 5.29 27.37 -7.44
CA SER A 25 5.06 28.24 -8.60
C SER A 25 4.07 27.67 -9.64
N SER A 26 3.83 26.36 -9.67
CA SER A 26 2.95 25.76 -10.68
C SER A 26 1.50 25.67 -10.19
N TYR A 27 0.71 26.68 -10.59
CA TYR A 27 -0.75 26.72 -10.68
C TYR A 27 -1.57 26.86 -9.39
N ARG A 28 -1.47 28.03 -8.73
CA ARG A 28 -2.61 28.56 -7.96
C ARG A 28 -3.71 29.09 -8.91
N VAL A 29 -4.25 28.24 -9.78
CA VAL A 29 -5.52 28.57 -10.45
C VAL A 29 -6.63 28.04 -9.55
N ARG A 30 -7.23 28.95 -8.77
CA ARG A 30 -8.43 28.70 -7.92
C ARG A 30 -8.26 27.69 -6.77
N GLY A 31 -7.12 27.67 -6.08
CA GLY A 31 -6.92 26.84 -4.88
C GLY A 31 -6.80 25.33 -5.12
N ARG A 32 -6.43 24.91 -6.34
CA ARG A 32 -6.33 23.50 -6.75
C ARG A 32 -4.87 23.01 -6.66
N ILE A 33 -4.55 22.12 -5.73
CA ILE A 33 -3.27 21.40 -5.76
C ILE A 33 -3.39 20.22 -6.73
N GLN A 34 -2.85 20.35 -7.95
CA GLN A 34 -2.80 19.26 -8.91
C GLN A 34 -1.53 18.43 -8.68
N TYR A 35 -1.67 17.29 -8.01
CA TYR A 35 -0.58 16.33 -7.88
C TYR A 35 -0.40 15.57 -9.21
N LYS A 36 0.83 15.61 -9.75
CA LYS A 36 1.25 14.76 -10.87
C LYS A 36 1.13 13.29 -10.46
N GLN A 37 0.83 12.42 -11.42
CA GLN A 37 0.82 10.96 -11.19
C GLN A 37 2.21 10.48 -10.78
N SER A 38 2.25 9.46 -9.93
CA SER A 38 3.51 8.82 -9.56
C SER A 38 4.06 8.04 -10.74
N GLU A 39 5.36 8.07 -10.95
CA GLU A 39 6.04 7.16 -11.89
C GLU A 39 6.47 5.91 -11.14
N VAL A 40 6.36 4.77 -11.80
CA VAL A 40 6.75 3.47 -11.24
C VAL A 40 7.96 2.98 -12.02
N GLN A 41 9.02 2.67 -11.29
CA GLN A 41 10.23 2.07 -11.83
C GLN A 41 10.44 0.74 -11.15
N ILE A 42 10.93 -0.24 -11.91
CA ILE A 42 11.23 -1.56 -11.40
C ILE A 42 12.66 -1.95 -11.80
N LEU A 43 13.33 -2.62 -10.88
CA LEU A 43 14.65 -3.21 -11.07
C LEU A 43 14.53 -4.68 -10.72
N THR A 44 14.76 -5.55 -11.68
CA THR A 44 14.97 -6.97 -11.42
C THR A 44 16.43 -7.16 -11.08
N LEU A 45 16.71 -7.74 -9.91
CA LEU A 45 18.06 -8.09 -9.52
C LEU A 45 18.49 -9.30 -10.33
N PRO A 46 19.60 -9.20 -11.08
CA PRO A 46 20.12 -10.33 -11.81
C PRO A 46 20.61 -11.41 -10.85
N THR A 47 20.39 -12.66 -11.24
CA THR A 47 20.85 -13.84 -10.50
C THR A 47 22.31 -14.16 -10.78
N SER A 48 22.87 -13.67 -11.88
CA SER A 48 24.29 -13.76 -12.23
C SER A 48 24.95 -12.38 -12.16
N THR A 49 26.20 -12.34 -11.73
CA THR A 49 27.03 -11.13 -11.61
C THR A 49 27.35 -10.47 -12.96
N ASP A 50 27.18 -11.18 -14.07
CA ASP A 50 27.57 -10.70 -15.40
C ASP A 50 26.49 -9.84 -16.07
N GLN A 51 25.30 -9.76 -15.47
CA GLN A 51 24.20 -8.97 -16.00
C GLN A 51 24.14 -7.58 -15.33
N PRO A 52 24.03 -6.49 -16.10
CA PRO A 52 23.99 -5.15 -15.54
C PRO A 52 22.66 -4.87 -14.82
N LEU A 53 22.74 -4.23 -13.66
CA LEU A 53 21.57 -3.71 -12.95
C LEU A 53 20.96 -2.54 -13.73
N SER A 54 19.74 -2.72 -14.24
CA SER A 54 19.03 -1.66 -14.98
C SER A 54 17.63 -1.40 -14.43
N TRP A 55 17.33 -0.13 -14.19
CA TRP A 55 15.99 0.31 -13.87
C TRP A 55 15.20 0.49 -15.17
N ARG A 56 13.98 -0.03 -15.22
CA ARG A 56 13.02 0.28 -16.29
C ARG A 56 11.78 0.96 -15.77
N SER A 57 11.20 1.84 -16.59
CA SER A 57 9.95 2.53 -16.27
C SER A 57 8.77 1.64 -16.62
N LEU A 58 7.82 1.53 -15.70
CA LEU A 58 6.47 0.97 -15.92
C LEU A 58 5.46 2.07 -16.26
N GLY A 59 5.94 3.31 -16.44
CA GLY A 59 5.10 4.46 -16.70
C GLY A 59 4.42 5.02 -15.44
N LYS A 60 3.25 5.63 -15.66
CA LYS A 60 2.54 6.34 -14.60
C LYS A 60 1.59 5.40 -13.87
N ALA A 61 1.64 5.40 -12.54
CA ALA A 61 0.71 4.66 -11.73
C ALA A 61 -0.74 5.12 -11.99
N PRO A 62 -1.70 4.18 -12.12
CA PRO A 62 -3.11 4.51 -12.29
C PRO A 62 -3.71 5.18 -11.04
N TYR A 63 -3.03 5.05 -9.90
CA TYR A 63 -3.48 5.58 -8.61
C TYR A 63 -2.53 6.63 -8.04
N LYS A 64 -3.08 7.51 -7.19
CA LYS A 64 -2.30 8.45 -6.39
C LYS A 64 -2.15 7.87 -4.99
N PHE A 65 -0.93 7.59 -4.55
CA PHE A 65 -0.69 6.96 -3.25
C PHE A 65 -0.39 7.98 -2.15
N MET A 66 -0.68 7.59 -0.91
CA MET A 66 -0.15 8.29 0.26
C MET A 66 1.38 8.20 0.25
N LYS A 67 2.09 9.30 0.56
CA LYS A 67 3.56 9.31 0.63
C LYS A 67 4.02 8.61 1.90
N ARG A 68 3.89 7.29 1.94
CA ARG A 68 4.31 6.43 3.05
C ARG A 68 4.93 5.16 2.49
N PRO A 69 5.93 4.58 3.18
CA PRO A 69 6.46 3.28 2.78
C PRO A 69 5.34 2.23 2.86
N THR A 70 5.32 1.33 1.87
CA THR A 70 4.54 0.10 1.95
C THR A 70 5.26 -0.91 2.83
N GLU A 71 4.52 -1.52 3.75
CA GLU A 71 5.01 -2.58 4.65
C GLU A 71 4.24 -3.89 4.48
N ALA A 72 3.42 -3.99 3.42
CA ALA A 72 2.50 -5.09 3.22
C ALA A 72 2.83 -5.83 1.92
N LEU A 73 3.77 -6.76 2.00
CA LEU A 73 4.03 -7.74 0.95
C LEU A 73 3.32 -9.05 1.31
N VAL A 74 2.26 -9.42 0.59
CA VAL A 74 1.45 -10.62 0.84
C VAL A 74 1.17 -11.27 -0.51
N ASN A 75 1.34 -12.58 -0.63
CA ASN A 75 1.13 -13.34 -1.87
C ASN A 75 1.83 -12.71 -3.10
N GLY A 76 3.10 -12.30 -2.94
CA GLY A 76 3.87 -11.67 -4.03
C GLY A 76 3.42 -10.27 -4.41
N ARG A 77 2.51 -9.67 -3.65
CA ARG A 77 1.91 -8.37 -3.96
C ARG A 77 2.26 -7.31 -2.91
N LEU A 78 2.73 -6.15 -3.36
CA LEU A 78 2.92 -4.97 -2.52
C LEU A 78 1.60 -4.21 -2.37
N HIS A 79 1.20 -3.85 -1.15
CA HIS A 79 -0.10 -3.21 -0.91
C HIS A 79 0.05 -1.74 -0.51
N PHE A 80 -0.86 -0.92 -1.03
CA PHE A 80 -0.87 0.52 -0.88
C PHE A 80 -2.28 1.02 -0.57
N VAL A 81 -2.31 2.21 0.02
CA VAL A 81 -3.54 2.97 0.28
C VAL A 81 -3.52 4.20 -0.62
N THR A 82 -4.59 4.41 -1.39
CA THR A 82 -4.71 5.59 -2.23
C THR A 82 -4.96 6.86 -1.41
N ARG A 83 -4.61 8.02 -1.96
CA ARG A 83 -5.06 9.30 -1.41
C ARG A 83 -6.58 9.43 -1.57
N PRO A 84 -7.26 10.06 -0.60
CA PRO A 84 -8.67 10.40 -0.78
C PRO A 84 -8.83 11.44 -1.90
N ARG A 85 -9.96 11.41 -2.61
CA ARG A 85 -10.33 12.46 -3.55
C ARG A 85 -11.15 13.52 -2.81
N ARG A 86 -11.05 14.81 -3.19
CA ARG A 86 -11.71 15.92 -2.47
C ARG A 86 -13.22 15.71 -2.25
N HIS A 87 -13.89 15.02 -3.18
CA HIS A 87 -15.33 14.73 -3.13
C HIS A 87 -15.66 13.25 -2.85
N VAL A 88 -14.63 12.40 -2.69
CA VAL A 88 -14.79 10.98 -2.35
C VAL A 88 -13.80 10.67 -1.24
N PRO A 89 -14.24 10.68 0.04
CA PRO A 89 -13.36 10.45 1.17
C PRO A 89 -12.84 9.01 1.23
N ASP A 90 -13.49 8.09 0.51
CA ASP A 90 -13.11 6.69 0.48
C ASP A 90 -11.73 6.48 -0.17
N ARG A 91 -10.89 5.72 0.53
CA ARG A 91 -9.57 5.33 0.06
C ARG A 91 -9.63 3.89 -0.40
N LYS A 92 -9.02 3.61 -1.55
CA LYS A 92 -8.94 2.27 -2.11
C LYS A 92 -7.72 1.54 -1.56
N PHE A 93 -7.86 0.23 -1.38
CA PHE A 93 -6.73 -0.67 -1.22
C PHE A 93 -6.30 -1.11 -2.62
N VAL A 94 -5.01 -1.00 -2.89
CA VAL A 94 -4.43 -1.34 -4.18
C VAL A 94 -3.23 -2.24 -3.94
N SER A 95 -3.12 -3.34 -4.67
CA SER A 95 -1.94 -4.16 -4.76
C SER A 95 -1.16 -3.85 -6.03
N PHE A 96 0.17 -4.01 -5.98
CA PHE A 96 1.03 -4.16 -7.14
C PHE A 96 1.57 -5.59 -7.13
N ASP A 97 1.26 -6.36 -8.15
CA ASP A 97 1.71 -7.75 -8.26
C ASP A 97 3.12 -7.78 -8.86
N LEU A 98 4.04 -8.49 -8.20
CA LEU A 98 5.43 -8.55 -8.65
C LEU A 98 5.60 -9.51 -9.82
N GLU A 99 4.66 -10.43 -10.06
CA GLU A 99 4.75 -11.40 -11.15
C GLU A 99 4.41 -10.73 -12.50
N ASP A 100 3.20 -10.20 -12.61
CA ASP A 100 2.69 -9.55 -13.84
C ASP A 100 2.90 -8.03 -13.88
N GLU A 101 3.39 -7.43 -12.79
CA GLU A 101 3.71 -6.00 -12.69
C GLU A 101 2.51 -5.06 -12.88
N GLU A 102 1.33 -5.54 -12.49
CA GLU A 102 0.09 -4.79 -12.58
C GLU A 102 -0.42 -4.28 -11.23
N PHE A 103 -1.15 -3.15 -11.29
CA PHE A 103 -1.92 -2.66 -10.14
C PHE A 103 -3.34 -3.22 -10.16
N ARG A 104 -3.82 -3.71 -9.02
CA ARG A 104 -5.18 -4.23 -8.85
C ARG A 104 -5.82 -3.67 -7.60
N GLU A 105 -7.13 -3.43 -7.65
CA GLU A 105 -7.89 -3.05 -6.45
C GLU A 105 -8.15 -4.29 -5.60
N ILE A 106 -8.04 -4.12 -4.29
CA ILE A 106 -8.31 -5.17 -3.31
C ILE A 106 -9.60 -4.82 -2.58
N PRO A 107 -10.52 -5.79 -2.38
CA PRO A 107 -11.74 -5.53 -1.66
C PRO A 107 -11.46 -5.05 -0.24
N LYS A 108 -12.08 -3.92 0.08
CA LYS A 108 -12.05 -3.30 1.40
C LYS A 108 -13.34 -3.67 2.14
N PRO A 109 -13.30 -3.92 3.45
CA PRO A 109 -14.53 -4.11 4.22
C PRO A 109 -15.31 -2.79 4.33
N ASP A 110 -16.64 -2.90 4.40
CA ASP A 110 -17.53 -1.73 4.52
C ASP A 110 -17.68 -1.24 5.97
N CYS A 111 -17.17 -2.01 6.94
CA CYS A 111 -17.33 -1.79 8.37
C CYS A 111 -16.03 -1.29 9.05
N GLY A 112 -16.11 -0.95 10.34
CA GLY A 112 -14.91 -0.77 11.17
C GLY A 112 -14.16 0.56 11.04
N GLY A 113 -14.75 1.61 10.48
CA GLY A 113 -14.10 2.91 10.30
C GLY A 113 -13.08 2.97 9.17
N LEU A 114 -12.93 1.87 8.41
CA LEU A 114 -12.05 1.74 7.24
C LEU A 114 -12.50 2.61 6.05
N ASN A 115 -13.70 3.17 6.11
CA ASN A 115 -14.26 4.12 5.16
C ASN A 115 -13.96 5.60 5.48
N ARG A 116 -13.38 5.92 6.65
CA ARG A 116 -13.29 7.33 7.13
C ARG A 116 -11.90 7.78 7.56
N ILE A 117 -11.02 6.89 8.05
CA ILE A 117 -9.79 7.28 8.77
C ILE A 117 -8.50 6.92 8.01
N ASN A 118 -7.39 7.57 8.38
CA ASN A 118 -6.03 7.13 8.05
C ASN A 118 -5.79 5.68 8.55
N HIS A 119 -5.83 4.72 7.63
CA HIS A 119 -5.42 3.34 7.88
C HIS A 119 -4.07 3.04 7.23
N ARG A 120 -3.37 2.06 7.78
CA ARG A 120 -2.12 1.51 7.25
C ARG A 120 -2.33 0.04 6.88
N LEU A 121 -1.82 -0.38 5.73
CA LEU A 121 -1.73 -1.79 5.38
C LEU A 121 -0.39 -2.35 5.85
N VAL A 122 -0.44 -3.49 6.53
CA VAL A 122 0.74 -4.22 7.02
C VAL A 122 0.58 -5.71 6.70
N ASN A 123 1.70 -6.42 6.57
CA ASN A 123 1.70 -7.88 6.63
C ASN A 123 1.85 -8.29 8.10
N LEU A 124 0.88 -9.05 8.63
CA LEU A 124 1.00 -9.71 9.92
C LEU A 124 0.84 -11.22 9.71
N LYS A 125 1.89 -11.98 10.02
CA LYS A 125 1.90 -13.46 9.93
C LYS A 125 1.45 -13.99 8.54
N GLY A 126 1.82 -13.30 7.47
CA GLY A 126 1.45 -13.68 6.10
C GLY A 126 0.07 -13.19 5.65
N CYS A 127 -0.71 -12.54 6.52
CA CYS A 127 -2.04 -12.02 6.19
C CYS A 127 -1.98 -10.51 5.91
N LEU A 128 -2.79 -10.06 4.95
CA LEU A 128 -2.98 -8.63 4.72
C LEU A 128 -3.84 -8.06 5.85
N CYS A 129 -3.31 -7.07 6.56
CA CYS A 129 -3.97 -6.45 7.69
C CYS A 129 -4.12 -4.94 7.50
N ALA A 130 -5.22 -4.40 8.01
CA ALA A 130 -5.49 -2.97 8.05
C ALA A 130 -5.48 -2.49 9.50
N VAL A 131 -4.53 -1.60 9.81
CA VAL A 131 -4.40 -0.95 11.11
C VAL A 131 -5.19 0.36 11.08
N VAL A 132 -6.17 0.47 11.96
CA VAL A 132 -7.07 1.62 12.09
C VAL A 132 -6.82 2.31 13.42
N TYR A 133 -6.42 3.57 13.35
CA TYR A 133 -6.32 4.42 14.52
C TYR A 133 -7.72 4.96 14.85
N GLY A 134 -8.28 4.50 15.96
CA GLY A 134 -9.53 5.00 16.52
C GLY A 134 -9.33 6.25 17.38
N ASN A 135 -10.41 6.74 17.97
CA ASN A 135 -10.35 7.83 18.93
C ASN A 135 -9.67 7.39 20.23
N TYR A 136 -9.14 8.36 20.98
CA TYR A 136 -8.56 8.14 22.32
C TYR A 136 -7.42 7.10 22.34
N GLY A 137 -6.59 7.05 21.29
CA GLY A 137 -5.42 6.18 21.22
C GLY A 137 -5.73 4.70 20.99
N LYS A 138 -6.99 4.33 20.75
CA LYS A 138 -7.37 2.97 20.39
C LYS A 138 -6.80 2.60 19.02
N LEU A 139 -6.28 1.38 18.88
CA LEU A 139 -5.79 0.82 17.64
C LEU A 139 -6.50 -0.51 17.36
N ASP A 140 -7.30 -0.55 16.30
CA ASP A 140 -7.98 -1.77 15.85
C ASP A 140 -7.21 -2.36 14.66
N ILE A 141 -6.99 -3.68 14.65
CA ILE A 141 -6.34 -4.40 13.56
C ILE A 141 -7.37 -5.34 12.93
N TRP A 142 -7.62 -5.11 11.65
CA TRP A 142 -8.44 -5.96 10.81
C TRP A 142 -7.54 -6.88 9.98
N VAL A 143 -7.91 -8.15 9.88
CA VAL A 143 -7.15 -9.19 9.18
C VAL A 143 -8.02 -9.75 8.06
N MET A 144 -7.47 -9.82 6.84
CA MET A 144 -8.07 -10.51 5.71
C MET A 144 -7.70 -12.00 5.79
N LYS A 145 -8.61 -12.83 6.31
CA LYS A 145 -8.34 -14.27 6.54
C LYS A 145 -8.13 -15.04 5.25
N SER A 146 -8.82 -14.65 4.19
CA SER A 146 -8.69 -15.24 2.86
C SER A 146 -8.39 -14.13 1.88
N TYR A 147 -7.20 -14.19 1.29
CA TYR A 147 -6.71 -13.12 0.44
C TYR A 147 -7.66 -12.84 -0.74
N GLY A 148 -8.04 -11.57 -0.92
CA GLY A 148 -8.96 -11.14 -1.98
C GLY A 148 -10.44 -11.40 -1.70
N VAL A 149 -10.82 -11.98 -0.56
CA VAL A 149 -12.22 -12.22 -0.19
C VAL A 149 -12.69 -11.15 0.77
N LYS A 150 -13.66 -10.33 0.36
CA LYS A 150 -14.15 -9.17 1.14
C LYS A 150 -14.74 -9.58 2.49
N GLU A 151 -15.47 -10.68 2.50
CA GLU A 151 -16.21 -11.21 3.65
C GLU A 151 -15.27 -11.82 4.69
N SER A 152 -14.01 -12.10 4.30
CA SER A 152 -12.99 -12.68 5.18
C SER A 152 -12.33 -11.67 6.11
N TRP A 153 -12.60 -10.38 5.92
CA TRP A 153 -12.09 -9.33 6.81
C TRP A 153 -12.76 -9.42 8.18
N GLY A 154 -11.96 -9.64 9.21
CA GLY A 154 -12.41 -9.64 10.61
C GLY A 154 -11.53 -8.74 11.47
N LYS A 155 -12.12 -8.10 12.48
CA LYS A 155 -11.35 -7.41 13.53
C LYS A 155 -10.81 -8.45 14.51
N GLU A 156 -9.50 -8.64 14.54
CA GLU A 156 -8.85 -9.66 15.39
C GLU A 156 -8.21 -9.04 16.63
N TYR A 157 -7.71 -7.81 16.54
CA TYR A 157 -7.05 -7.15 17.65
C TYR A 157 -7.64 -5.76 17.91
N SER A 158 -7.73 -5.40 19.18
CA SER A 158 -8.15 -4.08 19.67
C SER A 158 -7.24 -3.69 20.82
N ILE A 159 -6.29 -2.81 20.56
CA ILE A 159 -5.33 -2.30 21.54
C ILE A 159 -5.87 -0.97 22.06
N GLY A 160 -6.21 -0.92 23.34
CA GLY A 160 -6.65 0.31 24.01
C GLY A 160 -5.49 1.02 24.73
N THR A 161 -5.76 2.24 25.21
CA THR A 161 -4.87 2.95 26.14
C THR A 161 -5.07 2.43 27.56
N TYR A 162 -4.85 1.14 27.81
CA TYR A 162 -4.83 0.63 29.17
C TYR A 162 -3.45 0.85 29.76
N VAL A 163 -3.35 1.76 30.73
CA VAL A 163 -2.22 1.81 31.66
C VAL A 163 -2.64 0.95 32.85
N PRO A 164 -1.95 -0.17 33.14
CA PRO A 164 -2.22 -0.93 34.35
C PRO A 164 -2.09 -0.01 35.57
N LYS A 165 -3.12 0.00 36.42
CA LYS A 165 -2.98 0.59 37.75
C LYS A 165 -2.14 -0.40 38.55
N GLY A 166 -0.93 0.03 38.92
CA GLY A 166 -0.12 -0.66 39.93
C GLY A 166 -0.74 -0.60 41.31
#